data_AF-A0A523C5X4-F1
#
_entry.id   AF-A0A523C5X4-F1
#
_cell.length_a   1.000
_cell.length_b   1.000
_cell.length_c   1.000
_cell.angle_alpha   90.00
_cell.angle_beta   90.00
_cell.angle_gamma   90.00
#
_symmetry.space_group_name_H-M   'P 1'
#
loop_
_entity.id
_entity.type
_entity.pdbx_description
1 polymer ?
#
loop_
_entity_poly.entity_id
_entity_poly.type
_entity_poly.pdbx_seq_one_letter_code
_entity_poly.pdbx_strand_id
1 'polypeptide(L)'
;MTAYEITWITSQLAVGYAPMSYAELDRIKEMGIDAIVNLCGEFCDLHELEAESGFEVYYLPIPDEGAPDLEAMEQGLAWLDEAIYLGKKILVHCRHGIGRTGTFVSAYLLRRGLGLKVAEKKLRHSRATPANYSQWRLLKKYGKQSGTLSIREPSLESRNVVDLNAFFGEYEALIREVEEKAAAAGHPPGSADECGLNSDGCCRHYFEMTLIEAVFLNNRINRHLTSSQRQEVIARAVEVSRRLRQVAGQVSPGAGGAEENIERIYAAEGLLCPLSVGKNCLVYEFRPLRCRTWGLAPEGLDASLVAEMLSNLSKNVFFALSGVFPGESELLFPCHDVLSGRFVQVYFYYLSSL
;
A
#
# COMPACT_ATOMS: atom_id res chain seq x y z
N MET A 1 -30.23 -15.83 -7.27
CA MET A 1 -29.17 -15.45 -6.32
C MET A 1 -29.13 -13.94 -6.30
N THR A 2 -29.51 -13.32 -5.19
CA THR A 2 -29.42 -11.86 -5.02
C THR A 2 -27.96 -11.47 -5.05
N ALA A 3 -27.60 -10.46 -5.86
CA ALA A 3 -26.25 -9.94 -5.91
C ALA A 3 -25.88 -9.32 -4.55
N TYR A 4 -24.63 -9.50 -4.10
CA TYR A 4 -24.13 -8.82 -2.91
C TYR A 4 -24.12 -7.31 -3.15
N GLU A 5 -24.74 -6.53 -2.26
CA GLU A 5 -24.89 -5.08 -2.42
C GLU A 5 -24.10 -4.33 -1.34
N ILE A 6 -23.28 -3.36 -1.78
CA ILE A 6 -22.59 -2.42 -0.90
C ILE A 6 -23.08 -1.00 -1.13
N THR A 7 -22.99 -0.16 -0.09
CA THR A 7 -23.24 1.27 -0.20
C THR A 7 -21.96 2.04 0.04
N TRP A 8 -21.49 2.78 -0.97
CA TRP A 8 -20.34 3.68 -0.85
C TRP A 8 -20.70 4.93 -0.07
N ILE A 9 -19.97 5.20 1.01
CA ILE A 9 -20.07 6.42 1.82
C ILE A 9 -19.10 7.50 1.29
N THR A 10 -17.93 7.04 0.83
CA THR A 10 -16.93 7.83 0.08
C THR A 10 -16.42 6.98 -1.09
N SER A 11 -15.52 7.52 -1.90
CA SER A 11 -14.81 6.75 -2.94
C SER A 11 -13.97 5.56 -2.41
N GLN A 12 -13.64 5.55 -1.11
CA GLN A 12 -12.78 4.53 -0.48
C GLN A 12 -13.44 3.78 0.68
N LEU A 13 -14.59 4.21 1.17
CA LEU A 13 -15.28 3.60 2.31
C LEU A 13 -16.68 3.15 1.92
N ALA A 14 -16.94 1.86 2.03
CA ALA A 14 -18.22 1.23 1.80
C ALA A 14 -18.76 0.54 3.07
N VAL A 15 -20.08 0.35 3.11
CA VAL A 15 -20.78 -0.42 4.15
C VAL A 15 -21.61 -1.54 3.53
N GLY A 16 -21.72 -2.67 4.24
CA GLY A 16 -22.46 -3.84 3.77
C GLY A 16 -22.82 -4.81 4.90
N TYR A 17 -23.43 -5.94 4.54
CA TYR A 17 -23.73 -7.06 5.44
C TYR A 17 -22.56 -8.05 5.49
N ALA A 18 -22.61 -9.06 6.35
CA ALA A 18 -21.54 -10.07 6.41
C ALA A 18 -21.60 -10.99 5.19
N PRO A 19 -20.51 -11.19 4.43
CA PRO A 19 -20.50 -12.16 3.35
C PRO A 19 -20.73 -13.58 3.91
N MET A 20 -21.66 -14.31 3.29
CA MET A 20 -22.10 -15.65 3.73
C MET A 20 -21.68 -16.76 2.74
N SER A 21 -20.91 -16.42 1.70
CA SER A 21 -20.37 -17.40 0.74
C SER A 21 -19.12 -16.88 0.03
N TYR A 22 -18.29 -17.79 -0.50
CA TYR A 22 -17.14 -17.44 -1.33
C TYR A 22 -17.53 -16.64 -2.57
N ALA A 23 -18.68 -16.93 -3.18
CA ALA A 23 -19.16 -16.16 -4.32
C ALA A 23 -19.42 -14.69 -3.97
N GLU A 24 -19.85 -14.38 -2.74
CA GLU A 24 -19.98 -13.00 -2.29
C GLU A 24 -18.63 -12.34 -2.03
N LEU A 25 -17.66 -13.08 -1.47
CA LEU A 25 -16.27 -12.61 -1.32
C LEU A 25 -15.64 -12.28 -2.67
N ASP A 26 -15.84 -13.12 -3.69
CA ASP A 26 -15.38 -12.85 -5.05
C ASP A 26 -16.01 -11.56 -5.61
N ARG A 27 -17.31 -11.35 -5.40
CA ARG A 27 -17.99 -10.11 -5.81
C ARG A 27 -17.44 -8.88 -5.08
N ILE A 28 -17.16 -8.98 -3.79
CA ILE A 28 -16.54 -7.89 -3.01
C ILE A 28 -15.18 -7.52 -3.62
N LYS A 29 -14.40 -8.52 -4.04
CA LYS A 29 -13.11 -8.33 -4.69
C LYS A 29 -13.23 -7.70 -6.08
N GLU A 30 -14.22 -8.13 -6.88
CA GLU A 30 -14.54 -7.53 -8.19
C GLU A 30 -14.95 -6.05 -8.07
N MET A 31 -15.58 -5.65 -6.96
CA MET A 31 -15.88 -4.25 -6.65
C MET A 31 -14.64 -3.42 -6.26
N GLY A 32 -13.47 -4.07 -6.18
CA GLY A 32 -12.19 -3.46 -5.89
C GLY A 32 -11.97 -3.15 -4.42
N ILE A 33 -12.65 -3.86 -3.50
CA ILE A 33 -12.37 -3.76 -2.07
C ILE A 33 -11.04 -4.45 -1.77
N ASP A 34 -10.13 -3.74 -1.12
CA ASP A 34 -8.81 -4.24 -0.73
C ASP A 34 -8.81 -4.78 0.72
N ALA A 35 -9.71 -4.25 1.56
CA ALA A 35 -9.67 -4.44 3.01
C ALA A 35 -11.08 -4.49 3.65
N ILE A 36 -11.21 -5.23 4.75
CA ILE A 36 -12.46 -5.45 5.46
C ILE A 36 -12.31 -5.11 6.95
N VAL A 37 -13.26 -4.35 7.49
CA VAL A 37 -13.46 -4.22 8.94
C VAL A 37 -14.64 -5.10 9.33
N ASN A 38 -14.34 -6.19 10.04
CA ASN A 38 -15.32 -7.16 10.49
C ASN A 38 -15.70 -6.87 11.95
N LEU A 39 -16.97 -6.51 12.16
CA LEU A 39 -17.51 -6.15 13.47
C LEU A 39 -18.28 -7.30 14.17
N CYS A 40 -18.28 -8.50 13.59
CA CYS A 40 -19.09 -9.63 14.03
C CYS A 40 -18.44 -10.42 15.18
N GLY A 41 -18.90 -10.22 16.41
CA GLY A 41 -18.50 -11.09 17.53
C GLY A 41 -19.09 -12.51 17.46
N GLU A 42 -20.17 -12.71 16.70
CA GLU A 42 -20.91 -13.97 16.61
C GLU A 42 -20.40 -14.94 15.53
N PHE A 43 -19.59 -14.44 14.58
CA PHE A 43 -19.02 -15.24 13.50
C PHE A 43 -17.51 -15.32 13.68
N CYS A 44 -17.07 -16.20 14.58
CA CYS A 44 -15.67 -16.29 14.99
C CYS A 44 -14.72 -16.61 13.83
N ASP A 45 -15.13 -17.43 12.86
CA ASP A 45 -14.22 -17.89 11.80
C ASP A 45 -14.28 -17.02 10.53
N LEU A 46 -15.24 -16.09 10.43
CA LEU A 46 -15.48 -15.32 9.20
C LEU A 46 -14.27 -14.44 8.84
N HIS A 47 -13.63 -13.83 9.83
CA HIS A 47 -12.46 -12.98 9.60
C HIS A 47 -11.27 -13.75 9.02
N GLU A 48 -11.14 -15.03 9.35
CA GLU A 48 -10.10 -15.91 8.79
C GLU A 48 -10.42 -16.23 7.32
N LEU A 49 -11.66 -16.60 7.02
CA LEU A 49 -12.12 -16.86 5.65
C LEU A 49 -11.99 -15.63 4.73
N GLU A 50 -12.26 -14.44 5.27
CA GLU A 50 -12.05 -13.16 4.59
C GLU A 50 -10.55 -12.95 4.29
N ALA A 51 -9.67 -13.21 5.27
CA ALA A 51 -8.23 -13.09 5.09
C ALA A 51 -7.69 -14.11 4.06
N GLU A 52 -8.14 -15.37 4.11
CA GLU A 52 -7.78 -16.43 3.15
C GLU A 52 -8.24 -16.12 1.72
N SER A 53 -9.33 -15.35 1.58
CA SER A 53 -9.83 -14.87 0.27
C SER A 53 -9.01 -13.70 -0.29
N GLY A 54 -8.01 -13.23 0.47
CA GLY A 54 -7.03 -12.23 0.07
C GLY A 54 -7.38 -10.80 0.45
N PHE A 55 -8.26 -10.60 1.43
CA PHE A 55 -8.53 -9.28 2.01
C PHE A 55 -7.57 -8.99 3.18
N GLU A 56 -7.20 -7.74 3.37
CA GLU A 56 -6.65 -7.31 4.67
C GLU A 56 -7.82 -7.12 5.65
N VAL A 57 -7.85 -7.90 6.73
CA VAL A 57 -8.97 -7.90 7.68
C VAL A 57 -8.57 -7.28 9.00
N TYR A 58 -9.34 -6.30 9.45
CA TYR A 58 -9.33 -5.81 10.83
C TYR A 58 -10.53 -6.38 11.58
N TYR A 59 -10.26 -7.29 12.52
CA TYR A 59 -11.30 -7.93 13.32
C TYR A 59 -11.53 -7.17 14.62
N LEU A 60 -12.71 -6.57 14.76
CA LEU A 60 -13.17 -5.90 15.98
C LEU A 60 -14.44 -6.60 16.48
N PRO A 61 -14.34 -7.64 17.31
CA PRO A 61 -15.50 -8.39 17.77
C PRO A 61 -16.39 -7.52 18.66
N ILE A 62 -17.55 -7.13 18.15
CA ILE A 62 -18.57 -6.43 18.92
C ILE A 62 -19.73 -7.40 19.14
N PRO A 63 -20.12 -7.69 20.40
CA PRO A 63 -21.33 -8.46 20.70
C PRO A 63 -22.55 -7.91 19.96
N ASP A 64 -23.49 -8.77 19.60
CA ASP A 64 -24.68 -8.30 18.89
C ASP A 64 -25.44 -7.28 19.74
N GLU A 65 -25.98 -6.25 19.08
CA GLU A 65 -26.56 -5.06 19.72
C GLU A 65 -25.62 -4.35 20.73
N GLY A 66 -24.32 -4.63 20.69
CA GLY A 66 -23.31 -3.99 21.51
C GLY A 66 -22.84 -2.64 20.96
N ALA A 67 -22.02 -1.99 21.76
CA ALA A 67 -21.15 -0.91 21.33
C ALA A 67 -19.70 -1.36 21.60
N PRO A 68 -18.74 -0.99 20.73
CA PRO A 68 -17.35 -1.34 20.97
C PRO A 68 -16.82 -0.62 22.22
N ASP A 69 -15.80 -1.20 22.85
CA ASP A 69 -14.98 -0.45 23.79
C ASP A 69 -14.33 0.75 23.08
N LEU A 70 -14.15 1.86 23.81
CA LEU A 70 -13.65 3.11 23.21
C LEU A 70 -12.21 2.95 22.70
N GLU A 71 -11.35 2.27 23.44
CA GLU A 71 -9.94 2.07 23.07
C GLU A 71 -9.82 1.13 21.87
N ALA A 72 -10.58 0.03 21.89
CA ALA A 72 -10.63 -0.90 20.75
C ALA A 72 -11.20 -0.24 19.49
N MET A 73 -12.23 0.61 19.63
CA MET A 73 -12.76 1.41 18.52
C MET A 73 -11.69 2.37 17.98
N GLU A 74 -10.96 3.07 18.85
CA GLU A 74 -9.88 3.98 18.44
C GLU A 74 -8.78 3.29 17.63
N GLN A 75 -8.37 2.09 18.05
CA GLN A 75 -7.39 1.29 17.32
C GLN A 75 -7.93 0.90 15.92
N GLY A 76 -9.19 0.48 15.84
CA GLY A 76 -9.83 0.18 14.55
C GLY A 76 -9.98 1.41 13.65
N LEU A 77 -10.29 2.58 14.22
CA LEU A 77 -10.36 3.84 13.47
C LEU A 77 -8.97 4.30 12.99
N ALA A 78 -7.92 4.09 13.78
CA ALA A 78 -6.55 4.40 13.38
C ALA A 78 -6.08 3.50 12.22
N TRP A 79 -6.39 2.20 12.28
CA TRP A 79 -6.13 1.28 11.17
C TRP A 79 -6.93 1.67 9.92
N LEU A 80 -8.20 2.06 10.08
CA LEU A 80 -9.04 2.53 8.97
C LEU A 80 -8.47 3.79 8.32
N ASP A 81 -8.01 4.77 9.11
CA ASP A 81 -7.34 5.97 8.62
C ASP A 81 -6.08 5.63 7.82
N GLU A 82 -5.24 4.73 8.33
CA GLU A 82 -4.04 4.27 7.63
C GLU A 82 -4.40 3.65 6.28
N ALA A 83 -5.32 2.68 6.26
CA ALA A 83 -5.71 1.99 5.04
C ALA A 83 -6.30 2.94 3.98
N ILE A 84 -7.16 3.89 4.37
CA ILE A 84 -7.69 4.92 3.46
C ILE A 84 -6.57 5.82 2.95
N TYR A 85 -5.67 6.25 3.83
CA TYR A 85 -4.52 7.10 3.46
C TYR A 85 -3.63 6.43 2.40
N LEU A 86 -3.43 5.11 2.52
CA LEU A 86 -2.66 4.30 1.57
C LEU A 86 -3.41 3.99 0.26
N GLY A 87 -4.61 4.55 0.08
CA GLY A 87 -5.40 4.39 -1.14
C GLY A 87 -6.27 3.13 -1.17
N LYS A 88 -6.35 2.36 -0.07
CA LYS A 88 -7.16 1.14 -0.03
C LYS A 88 -8.66 1.48 -0.04
N LYS A 89 -9.45 0.61 -0.65
CA LYS A 89 -10.91 0.61 -0.59
C LYS A 89 -11.38 -0.39 0.45
N ILE A 90 -12.27 0.04 1.33
CA ILE A 90 -12.55 -0.65 2.57
C ILE A 90 -14.04 -0.88 2.71
N LEU A 91 -14.40 -2.12 3.05
CA LEU A 91 -15.75 -2.51 3.43
C LEU A 91 -15.83 -2.64 4.95
N VAL A 92 -16.76 -1.91 5.57
CA VAL A 92 -17.13 -2.12 6.97
C VAL A 92 -18.44 -2.89 7.03
N HIS A 93 -18.47 -4.01 7.75
CA HIS A 93 -19.71 -4.77 7.93
C HIS A 93 -19.89 -5.26 9.37
N CYS A 94 -21.14 -5.61 9.69
CA CYS A 94 -21.50 -6.47 10.80
C CYS A 94 -22.40 -7.57 10.22
N ARG A 95 -23.30 -8.18 10.99
CA ARG A 95 -24.24 -9.17 10.44
C ARG A 95 -25.14 -8.62 9.33
N HIS A 96 -25.81 -7.51 9.59
CA HIS A 96 -26.79 -6.92 8.66
C HIS A 96 -26.33 -5.58 8.06
N GLY A 97 -25.18 -5.05 8.48
CA GLY A 97 -24.69 -3.73 8.02
C GLY A 97 -25.43 -2.53 8.60
N ILE A 98 -26.09 -2.67 9.75
CA ILE A 98 -27.00 -1.65 10.33
C ILE A 98 -26.37 -1.00 11.57
N GLY A 99 -26.58 -1.58 12.76
CA GLY A 99 -26.27 -0.94 14.05
C GLY A 99 -24.77 -0.74 14.33
N ARG A 100 -24.02 -1.85 14.43
CA ARG A 100 -22.58 -1.84 14.70
C ARG A 100 -21.80 -1.09 13.61
N THR A 101 -22.12 -1.39 12.35
CA THR A 101 -21.58 -0.69 11.18
C THR A 101 -21.85 0.82 11.22
N GLY A 102 -23.11 1.21 11.44
CA GLY A 102 -23.49 2.62 11.54
C GLY A 102 -22.79 3.35 12.68
N THR A 103 -22.58 2.66 13.81
CA THR A 103 -21.84 3.19 14.96
C THR A 103 -20.37 3.42 14.62
N PHE A 104 -19.69 2.42 14.08
CA PHE A 104 -18.26 2.51 13.75
C PHE A 104 -18.01 3.57 12.66
N VAL A 105 -18.80 3.57 11.59
CA VAL A 105 -18.65 4.56 10.51
C VAL A 105 -19.02 5.96 10.99
N SER A 106 -20.04 6.12 11.84
CA SER A 106 -20.33 7.43 12.45
C SER A 106 -19.16 7.93 13.28
N ALA A 107 -18.51 7.06 14.07
CA ALA A 107 -17.34 7.43 14.85
C ALA A 107 -16.17 7.86 13.93
N TYR A 108 -15.95 7.16 12.82
CA TYR A 108 -14.99 7.60 11.80
C TYR A 108 -15.32 9.00 11.26
N LEU A 109 -16.58 9.27 10.88
CA LEU A 109 -16.97 10.59 10.37
C LEU A 109 -16.75 11.69 11.42
N LEU A 110 -17.06 11.42 12.69
CA LEU A 110 -16.79 12.35 13.81
C LEU A 110 -15.28 12.61 13.96
N ARG A 111 -14.45 11.56 13.88
CA ARG A 111 -12.98 11.66 13.92
C ARG A 111 -12.41 12.54 12.80
N ARG A 112 -13.04 12.51 11.62
CA ARG A 112 -12.70 13.39 10.49
C ARG A 112 -13.25 14.82 10.63
N GLY A 113 -13.78 15.16 11.81
CA GLY A 113 -14.21 16.51 12.17
C GLY A 113 -15.64 16.87 11.77
N LEU A 114 -16.44 15.90 11.30
CA LEU A 114 -17.85 16.13 11.01
C LEU A 114 -18.65 16.17 12.31
N GLY A 115 -19.64 17.05 12.39
CA GLY A 115 -20.63 17.00 13.48
C GLY A 115 -21.60 15.82 13.31
N LEU A 116 -22.17 15.34 14.42
CA LEU A 116 -23.07 14.17 14.44
C LEU A 116 -24.24 14.27 13.44
N LYS A 117 -24.87 15.44 13.34
CA LYS A 117 -25.96 15.69 12.37
C LYS A 117 -25.51 15.56 10.90
N VAL A 118 -24.27 15.98 10.61
CA VAL A 118 -23.70 15.89 9.25
C VAL A 118 -23.34 14.44 8.93
N ALA A 119 -22.78 13.73 9.91
CA ALA A 119 -22.51 12.29 9.79
C ALA A 119 -23.79 11.49 9.52
N GLU A 120 -24.87 11.73 10.28
CA GLU A 120 -26.19 11.12 10.05
C GLU A 120 -26.72 11.42 8.65
N LYS A 121 -26.63 12.67 8.19
CA LYS A 121 -27.06 13.06 6.84
C LYS A 121 -26.27 12.33 5.76
N LYS A 122 -24.97 12.12 5.97
CA LYS A 122 -24.09 11.37 5.04
C LYS A 122 -24.48 9.90 4.97
N LEU A 123 -24.89 9.30 6.09
CA LEU A 123 -25.32 7.90 6.18
C LEU A 123 -26.78 7.65 5.79
N ARG A 124 -27.60 8.70 5.61
CA ARG A 124 -29.05 8.59 5.31
C ARG A 124 -29.40 7.70 4.12
N HIS A 125 -28.51 7.61 3.13
CA HIS A 125 -28.69 6.78 1.93
C HIS A 125 -28.18 5.34 2.11
N SER A 126 -27.68 5.00 3.29
CA SER A 126 -27.25 3.67 3.68
C SER A 126 -28.16 3.10 4.77
N ARG A 127 -28.14 1.79 4.97
CA ARG A 127 -28.81 1.14 6.11
C ARG A 127 -28.02 1.27 7.42
N ALA A 128 -26.77 1.73 7.35
CA ALA A 128 -25.84 1.82 8.46
C ALA A 128 -26.24 2.97 9.39
N THR A 129 -27.14 2.67 10.34
CA THR A 129 -27.64 3.63 11.33
C THR A 129 -27.47 3.04 12.72
N PRO A 130 -26.95 3.81 13.71
CA PRO A 130 -26.88 3.35 15.09
C PRO A 130 -28.27 2.97 15.60
N ALA A 131 -28.41 1.73 16.08
CA ALA A 131 -29.71 1.12 16.35
C ALA A 131 -30.19 1.32 17.79
N ASN A 132 -29.28 1.47 18.77
CA ASN A 132 -29.64 1.44 20.18
C ASN A 132 -29.02 2.55 21.02
N TYR A 133 -29.50 2.66 22.26
CA TYR A 133 -29.10 3.73 23.19
C TYR A 133 -27.60 3.70 23.51
N SER A 134 -27.00 2.52 23.71
CA SER A 134 -25.58 2.39 24.03
C SER A 134 -24.68 2.92 22.91
N GLN A 135 -25.02 2.63 21.65
CA GLN A 135 -24.34 3.14 20.47
C GLN A 135 -24.46 4.67 20.34
N TRP A 136 -25.67 5.22 20.52
CA TRP A 136 -25.87 6.68 20.54
C TRP A 136 -25.14 7.36 21.69
N ARG A 137 -25.08 6.74 22.87
CA ARG A 137 -24.35 7.26 24.03
C ARG A 137 -22.84 7.28 23.75
N LEU A 138 -22.31 6.23 23.14
CA LEU A 138 -20.91 6.15 22.71
C LEU A 138 -20.59 7.30 21.74
N LEU A 139 -21.37 7.46 20.67
CA LEU A 139 -21.14 8.52 19.67
C LEU A 139 -21.22 9.92 20.25
N LYS A 140 -22.15 10.18 21.16
CA LYS A 140 -22.23 11.47 21.87
C LYS A 140 -21.03 11.71 22.78
N LYS A 141 -20.53 10.68 23.46
CA LYS A 141 -19.31 10.76 24.27
C LYS A 141 -18.09 11.03 23.39
N TYR A 142 -17.97 10.27 22.30
CA TYR A 142 -16.88 10.35 21.35
C TYR A 142 -16.82 11.70 20.64
N GLY A 143 -17.94 12.17 20.08
CA GLY A 143 -18.00 13.46 19.41
C GLY A 143 -17.65 14.65 20.30
N LYS A 144 -17.87 14.56 21.62
CA LYS A 144 -17.38 15.57 22.58
C LYS A 144 -15.86 15.56 22.74
N GLN A 145 -15.22 14.40 22.58
CA GLN A 145 -13.76 14.24 22.69
C GLN A 145 -13.06 14.64 21.39
N SER A 146 -13.58 14.23 20.23
CA SER A 146 -12.98 14.51 18.92
C SER A 146 -13.10 15.97 18.49
N GLY A 147 -14.11 16.70 18.99
CA GLY A 147 -14.38 18.07 18.58
C GLY A 147 -14.89 18.19 17.14
N THR A 148 -15.22 19.40 16.70
CA THR A 148 -15.69 19.68 15.33
C THR A 148 -14.75 20.67 14.66
N LEU A 149 -14.38 20.42 13.41
CA LEU A 149 -13.59 21.37 12.63
C LEU A 149 -14.43 22.63 12.34
N SER A 150 -13.95 23.78 12.79
CA SER A 150 -14.63 25.07 12.66
C SER A 150 -13.98 26.03 11.64
N ILE A 151 -12.73 25.77 11.27
CA ILE A 151 -11.93 26.67 10.42
C ILE A 151 -12.24 26.47 8.93
N ARG A 152 -12.53 25.23 8.52
CA ARG A 152 -12.83 24.85 7.13
C ARG A 152 -13.87 23.74 7.12
N GLU A 153 -14.64 23.65 6.04
CA GLU A 153 -15.51 22.51 5.81
C GLU A 153 -14.70 21.19 5.87
N PRO A 154 -15.12 20.21 6.70
CA PRO A 154 -14.48 18.91 6.75
C PRO A 154 -14.56 18.21 5.39
N SER A 155 -13.42 17.75 4.88
CA SER A 155 -13.37 16.87 3.70
C SER A 155 -13.01 15.46 4.14
N LEU A 156 -13.82 14.49 3.71
CA LEU A 156 -13.55 13.07 3.91
C LEU A 156 -12.54 12.53 2.88
N GLU A 157 -12.41 13.21 1.75
CA GLU A 157 -11.58 12.80 0.63
C GLU A 157 -10.37 13.71 0.48
N SER A 158 -9.22 13.08 0.27
CA SER A 158 -7.98 13.73 -0.16
C SER A 158 -8.13 14.07 -1.64
N ARG A 159 -7.91 15.31 -2.05
CA ARG A 159 -7.82 15.63 -3.48
C ARG A 159 -6.48 15.10 -3.98
N ASN A 160 -6.48 13.97 -4.67
CA ASN A 160 -5.30 13.52 -5.41
C ASN A 160 -5.10 14.50 -6.57
N VAL A 161 -4.08 15.36 -6.45
CA VAL A 161 -3.77 16.39 -7.46
C VAL A 161 -3.26 15.75 -8.76
N VAL A 162 -2.68 14.55 -8.67
CA VAL A 162 -2.08 13.80 -9.77
C VAL A 162 -2.63 12.38 -9.79
N ASP A 163 -3.12 11.94 -10.95
CA ASP A 163 -3.50 10.54 -11.17
C ASP A 163 -2.27 9.73 -11.63
N LEU A 164 -1.72 8.93 -10.72
CA LEU A 164 -0.53 8.13 -11.00
C LEU A 164 -0.82 6.89 -11.87
N ASN A 165 -2.09 6.51 -12.03
CA ASN A 165 -2.43 5.28 -12.75
C ASN A 165 -2.05 5.33 -14.24
N ALA A 166 -2.06 6.52 -14.86
CA ALA A 166 -1.62 6.68 -16.24
C ALA A 166 -0.14 6.29 -16.40
N PHE A 167 0.73 6.83 -15.54
CA PHE A 167 2.17 6.51 -15.54
C PHE A 167 2.44 5.04 -15.17
N PHE A 168 1.65 4.48 -14.24
CA PHE A 168 1.76 3.07 -13.89
C PHE A 168 1.38 2.17 -15.07
N GLY A 169 0.35 2.53 -15.85
CA GLY A 169 -0.03 1.78 -17.06
C GLY A 169 1.06 1.78 -18.12
N GLU A 170 1.75 2.92 -18.33
CA GLU A 170 2.90 3.00 -19.25
C GLU A 170 4.07 2.16 -18.75
N TYR A 171 4.38 2.22 -17.45
CA TYR A 171 5.45 1.41 -16.86
C TYR A 171 5.14 -0.09 -16.89
N GLU A 172 3.90 -0.50 -16.65
CA GLU A 172 3.45 -1.89 -16.76
C GLU A 172 3.51 -2.39 -18.20
N ALA A 173 3.23 -1.53 -19.19
CA ALA A 173 3.41 -1.87 -20.60
C ALA A 173 4.88 -2.12 -20.94
N LEU A 174 5.80 -1.30 -20.41
CA LEU A 174 7.24 -1.52 -20.55
C LEU A 174 7.68 -2.84 -19.88
N ILE A 175 7.19 -3.14 -18.67
CA ILE A 175 7.43 -4.43 -18.02
C ILE A 175 7.01 -5.59 -18.92
N ARG A 176 5.78 -5.54 -19.45
CA ARG A 176 5.26 -6.60 -20.31
C ARG A 176 6.10 -6.77 -21.57
N GLU A 177 6.52 -5.68 -22.21
CA GLU A 177 7.38 -5.75 -23.39
C GLU A 177 8.74 -6.40 -23.07
N VAL A 178 9.34 -6.06 -21.93
CA VAL A 178 10.60 -6.67 -21.48
C VAL A 178 10.43 -8.16 -21.19
N GLU A 179 9.33 -8.55 -20.55
CA GLU A 179 9.02 -9.96 -20.26
C GLU A 179 8.75 -10.77 -21.54
N GLU A 180 8.03 -10.20 -22.51
CA GLU A 180 7.79 -10.85 -23.81
C GLU A 180 9.10 -11.11 -24.56
N LYS A 181 10.03 -10.14 -24.55
CA LYS A 181 11.37 -10.30 -25.13
C LYS A 181 12.21 -11.32 -24.38
N ALA A 182 12.17 -11.31 -23.05
CA ALA A 182 12.86 -12.31 -22.21
C ALA A 182 12.33 -13.72 -22.48
N ALA A 183 11.01 -13.89 -22.59
CA ALA A 183 10.37 -15.15 -22.93
C ALA A 183 10.78 -15.64 -24.33
N ALA A 184 10.82 -14.74 -25.32
CA ALA A 184 11.29 -15.05 -26.67
C ALA A 184 12.77 -15.46 -26.70
N ALA A 185 13.58 -14.93 -25.79
CA ALA A 185 14.98 -15.31 -25.57
C ALA A 185 15.14 -16.58 -24.71
N GLY A 186 14.08 -17.36 -24.48
CA GLY A 186 14.13 -18.66 -23.79
C GLY A 186 14.01 -18.59 -22.26
N HIS A 187 13.60 -17.44 -21.71
CA HIS A 187 13.44 -17.24 -20.27
C HIS A 187 12.00 -16.85 -19.93
N PRO A 188 11.05 -17.81 -19.95
CA PRO A 188 9.65 -17.51 -19.68
C PRO A 188 9.43 -17.14 -18.19
N PRO A 189 8.39 -16.34 -17.89
CA PRO A 189 7.93 -16.12 -16.52
C PRO A 189 7.60 -17.46 -15.83
N GLY A 190 7.92 -17.57 -14.55
CA GLY A 190 7.76 -18.76 -13.72
C GLY A 190 8.92 -19.76 -13.78
N SER A 191 10.05 -19.42 -14.41
CA SER A 191 11.22 -20.29 -14.46
C SER A 191 11.86 -20.47 -13.07
N ALA A 192 12.54 -21.60 -12.82
CA ALA A 192 13.14 -21.90 -11.52
C ALA A 192 14.22 -20.88 -11.09
N ASP A 193 14.86 -20.23 -12.06
CA ASP A 193 15.90 -19.23 -11.86
C ASP A 193 15.34 -17.81 -11.67
N GLU A 194 14.02 -17.64 -11.77
CA GLU A 194 13.39 -16.34 -11.61
C GLU A 194 13.46 -15.86 -10.15
N CYS A 195 13.97 -14.65 -9.97
CA CYS A 195 14.12 -14.07 -8.64
C CYS A 195 12.77 -13.81 -7.98
N GLY A 196 12.62 -14.30 -6.75
CA GLY A 196 11.49 -14.00 -5.87
C GLY A 196 10.33 -14.98 -5.95
N LEU A 197 10.38 -15.99 -6.84
CA LEU A 197 9.40 -17.08 -6.83
C LEU A 197 9.85 -18.22 -5.92
N ASN A 198 11.09 -18.69 -6.12
CA ASN A 198 11.75 -19.73 -5.32
C ASN A 198 13.25 -19.46 -5.13
N SER A 199 13.75 -18.31 -5.60
CA SER A 199 15.16 -17.94 -5.60
C SER A 199 15.35 -16.51 -5.06
N ASP A 200 16.45 -16.24 -4.38
CA ASP A 200 16.78 -14.93 -3.80
C ASP A 200 18.06 -14.31 -4.41
N GLY A 201 18.44 -14.76 -5.62
CA GLY A 201 19.67 -14.35 -6.30
C GLY A 201 19.81 -12.84 -6.41
N CYS A 202 18.87 -12.16 -7.10
CA CYS A 202 18.88 -10.70 -7.23
C CYS A 202 18.76 -9.99 -5.86
N CYS A 203 18.05 -10.59 -4.89
CA CYS A 203 17.83 -9.98 -3.57
C CYS A 203 19.11 -9.82 -2.75
N ARG A 204 20.19 -10.52 -3.10
CA ARG A 204 21.52 -10.45 -2.47
C ARG A 204 22.41 -9.34 -3.03
N HIS A 205 21.92 -8.58 -4.01
CA HIS A 205 22.67 -7.49 -4.62
C HIS A 205 22.02 -6.15 -4.31
N TYR A 206 22.83 -5.16 -3.94
CA TYR A 206 22.41 -3.77 -3.87
C TYR A 206 21.91 -3.30 -5.23
N PHE A 207 20.94 -2.39 -5.22
CA PHE A 207 20.51 -1.65 -6.39
C PHE A 207 19.72 -0.41 -6.05
N GLU A 208 19.69 0.44 -7.05
CA GLU A 208 18.89 1.64 -7.09
C GLU A 208 17.88 1.53 -8.23
N MET A 209 16.85 2.35 -8.15
CA MET A 209 15.77 2.38 -9.14
C MET A 209 15.42 3.81 -9.48
N THR A 210 14.84 3.97 -10.66
CA THR A 210 14.40 5.28 -11.16
C THR A 210 13.15 5.77 -10.40
N LEU A 211 12.78 7.05 -10.56
CA LEU A 211 11.62 7.62 -9.86
C LEU A 211 10.32 6.87 -10.14
N ILE A 212 10.06 6.49 -11.41
CA ILE A 212 8.86 5.73 -11.77
C ILE A 212 8.80 4.40 -11.03
N GLU A 213 9.92 3.66 -10.97
CA GLU A 213 10.00 2.39 -10.27
C GLU A 213 9.81 2.56 -8.76
N ALA A 214 10.42 3.58 -8.17
CA ALA A 214 10.31 3.88 -6.75
C ALA A 214 8.86 4.20 -6.35
N VAL A 215 8.20 5.09 -7.10
CA VAL A 215 6.81 5.48 -6.85
C VAL A 215 5.87 4.29 -7.09
N PHE A 216 6.08 3.52 -8.16
CA PHE A 216 5.29 2.32 -8.47
C PHE A 216 5.41 1.27 -7.35
N LEU A 217 6.64 0.89 -6.98
CA LEU A 217 6.87 -0.14 -5.96
C LEU A 217 6.31 0.29 -4.60
N ASN A 218 6.55 1.54 -4.19
CA ASN A 218 6.02 2.07 -2.94
C ASN A 218 4.48 2.06 -2.93
N ASN A 219 3.84 2.47 -4.03
CA ASN A 219 2.39 2.42 -4.17
C ASN A 219 1.85 0.98 -4.06
N ARG A 220 2.45 0.02 -4.77
CA ARG A 220 2.00 -1.37 -4.76
C ARG A 220 2.18 -2.01 -3.38
N ILE A 221 3.27 -1.75 -2.68
CA ILE A 221 3.47 -2.19 -1.29
C ILE A 221 2.37 -1.66 -0.38
N ASN A 222 2.09 -0.36 -0.47
CA ASN A 222 1.08 0.30 0.34
C ASN A 222 -0.33 -0.24 0.09
N ARG A 223 -0.65 -0.59 -1.16
CA ARG A 223 -1.94 -1.16 -1.54
C ARG A 223 -2.08 -2.64 -1.19
N HIS A 224 -1.06 -3.46 -1.44
CA HIS A 224 -1.18 -4.92 -1.43
C HIS A 224 -0.69 -5.59 -0.15
N LEU A 225 0.28 -5.03 0.56
CA LEU A 225 0.73 -5.61 1.83
C LEU A 225 -0.18 -5.19 2.98
N THR A 226 -0.35 -6.08 3.95
CA THR A 226 -1.06 -5.78 5.20
C THR A 226 -0.26 -4.80 6.07
N SER A 227 -0.91 -4.14 7.02
CA SER A 227 -0.22 -3.23 7.95
C SER A 227 0.94 -3.93 8.66
N SER A 228 0.74 -5.15 9.17
CA SER A 228 1.81 -5.94 9.79
C SER A 228 2.98 -6.22 8.84
N GLN A 229 2.68 -6.70 7.63
CA GLN A 229 3.72 -6.99 6.63
C GLN A 229 4.52 -5.73 6.24
N ARG A 230 3.85 -4.58 6.08
CA ARG A 230 4.51 -3.30 5.78
C ARG A 230 5.46 -2.89 6.93
N GLN A 231 5.02 -2.98 8.18
CA GLN A 231 5.86 -2.65 9.32
C GLN A 231 7.11 -3.54 9.39
N GLU A 232 6.99 -4.83 9.10
CA GLU A 232 8.13 -5.75 9.02
C GLU A 232 9.08 -5.42 7.86
N VAL A 233 8.54 -5.06 6.69
CA VAL A 233 9.36 -4.62 5.54
C VAL A 233 10.11 -3.33 5.87
N ILE A 234 9.43 -2.34 6.48
CA ILE A 234 10.04 -1.07 6.91
C ILE A 234 11.14 -1.33 7.94
N ALA A 235 10.89 -2.18 8.95
CA ALA A 235 11.88 -2.52 9.95
C ALA A 235 13.14 -3.15 9.32
N ARG A 236 12.98 -4.11 8.40
CA ARG A 236 14.08 -4.71 7.64
C ARG A 236 14.82 -3.68 6.78
N ALA A 237 14.10 -2.78 6.11
CA ALA A 237 14.67 -1.72 5.30
C ALA A 237 15.50 -0.72 6.13
N VAL A 238 15.01 -0.34 7.31
CA VAL A 238 15.74 0.51 8.25
C VAL A 238 17.00 -0.20 8.75
N GLU A 239 16.95 -1.52 8.98
CA GLU A 239 18.13 -2.30 9.36
C GLU A 239 19.20 -2.32 8.28
N VAL A 240 18.81 -2.56 7.02
CA VAL A 240 19.74 -2.49 5.86
C VAL A 240 20.38 -1.11 5.79
N SER A 241 19.59 -0.04 5.87
CA SER A 241 20.10 1.34 5.86
C SER A 241 21.06 1.64 7.02
N ARG A 242 20.79 1.08 8.21
CA ARG A 242 21.66 1.21 9.39
C ARG A 242 23.00 0.52 9.17
N ARG A 243 22.99 -0.71 8.66
CA ARG A 243 24.19 -1.51 8.40
C ARG A 243 25.07 -0.88 7.33
N LEU A 244 24.49 -0.47 6.21
CA LEU A 244 25.22 0.19 5.12
C LEU A 244 25.93 1.46 5.62
N ARG A 245 25.25 2.32 6.39
CA ARG A 245 25.86 3.53 6.95
C ARG A 245 26.96 3.24 7.97
N GLN A 246 26.79 2.22 8.80
CA GLN A 246 27.78 1.84 9.81
C GLN A 246 29.08 1.37 9.15
N VAL A 247 28.99 0.49 8.15
CA VAL A 247 30.17 -0.06 7.47
C VAL A 247 30.80 0.99 6.56
N ALA A 248 30.00 1.78 5.83
CA ALA A 248 30.51 2.87 4.99
C ALA A 248 31.30 3.92 5.82
N GLY A 249 30.91 4.19 7.05
CA GLY A 249 31.64 5.08 7.96
C GLY A 249 32.97 4.51 8.50
N GLN A 250 33.19 3.20 8.36
CA GLN A 250 34.41 2.51 8.82
C GLN A 250 35.42 2.29 7.69
N VAL A 251 34.98 2.35 6.43
CA VAL A 251 35.82 2.14 5.25
C VAL A 251 36.44 3.48 4.84
N SER A 252 37.78 3.55 4.83
CA SER A 252 38.47 4.69 4.21
C SER A 252 38.15 4.74 2.71
N PRO A 253 37.93 5.92 2.10
CA PRO A 253 37.60 6.01 0.68
C PRO A 253 38.71 5.36 -0.15
N GLY A 254 38.45 4.14 -0.63
CA GLY A 254 39.34 3.39 -1.50
C GLY A 254 39.23 3.88 -2.95
N ALA A 255 40.05 3.31 -3.84
CA ALA A 255 40.12 3.68 -5.26
C ALA A 255 38.90 3.25 -6.12
N GLY A 256 37.77 2.90 -5.50
CA GLY A 256 36.50 2.54 -6.17
C GLY A 256 35.43 3.61 -5.94
N GLY A 257 34.49 3.74 -6.89
CA GLY A 257 33.35 4.65 -6.78
C GLY A 257 32.47 4.35 -5.56
N ALA A 258 31.68 5.34 -5.11
CA ALA A 258 30.80 5.19 -3.95
C ALA A 258 29.83 4.01 -4.07
N GLU A 259 29.25 3.79 -5.25
CA GLU A 259 28.34 2.67 -5.55
C GLU A 259 29.04 1.30 -5.47
N GLU A 260 30.22 1.16 -6.08
CA GLU A 260 30.97 -0.09 -6.07
C GLU A 260 31.38 -0.51 -4.65
N ASN A 261 31.65 0.48 -3.78
CA ASN A 261 31.88 0.22 -2.36
C ASN A 261 30.61 -0.26 -1.65
N ILE A 262 29.44 0.31 -1.95
CA ILE A 262 28.16 -0.11 -1.35
C ILE A 262 27.77 -1.52 -1.79
N GLU A 263 27.91 -1.86 -3.07
CA GLU A 263 27.63 -3.22 -3.56
C GLU A 263 28.48 -4.27 -2.85
N ARG A 264 29.78 -4.00 -2.67
CA ARG A 264 30.70 -4.89 -1.95
C ARG A 264 30.30 -5.03 -0.48
N ILE A 265 29.95 -3.93 0.19
CA ILE A 265 29.47 -3.97 1.58
C ILE A 265 28.20 -4.82 1.67
N TYR A 266 27.26 -4.60 0.76
CA TYR A 266 25.98 -5.31 0.76
C TYR A 266 26.18 -6.84 0.64
N ALA A 267 27.05 -7.27 -0.27
CA ALA A 267 27.39 -8.67 -0.45
C ALA A 267 28.17 -9.25 0.74
N ALA A 268 29.16 -8.52 1.27
CA ALA A 268 30.02 -8.96 2.37
C ALA A 268 29.24 -9.12 3.69
N GLU A 269 28.31 -8.22 3.97
CA GLU A 269 27.42 -8.28 5.14
C GLU A 269 26.28 -9.31 4.96
N GLY A 270 26.18 -9.95 3.79
CA GLY A 270 25.12 -10.92 3.50
C GLY A 270 23.72 -10.31 3.57
N LEU A 271 23.59 -9.02 3.23
CA LEU A 271 22.31 -8.31 3.29
C LEU A 271 21.34 -8.88 2.24
N LEU A 272 20.06 -8.82 2.58
CA LEU A 272 18.97 -9.28 1.73
C LEU A 272 17.98 -8.14 1.49
N CYS A 273 17.37 -8.16 0.30
CA CYS A 273 16.27 -7.27 -0.03
C CYS A 273 15.19 -7.38 1.07
N PRO A 274 14.70 -6.26 1.63
CA PRO A 274 13.70 -6.29 2.68
C PRO A 274 12.35 -6.93 2.28
N LEU A 275 12.11 -7.17 0.99
CA LEU A 275 10.93 -7.89 0.49
C LEU A 275 11.12 -9.41 0.42
N SER A 276 12.33 -9.93 0.60
CA SER A 276 12.61 -11.36 0.56
C SER A 276 12.28 -12.03 1.89
N VAL A 277 11.41 -13.04 1.86
CA VAL A 277 11.03 -13.90 3.00
C VAL A 277 11.08 -15.35 2.55
N GLY A 278 11.97 -16.15 3.14
CA GLY A 278 12.07 -17.57 2.80
C GLY A 278 12.34 -17.84 1.31
N LYS A 279 13.11 -16.96 0.64
CA LYS A 279 13.37 -16.92 -0.81
C LYS A 279 12.23 -16.45 -1.71
N ASN A 280 11.09 -16.08 -1.13
CA ASN A 280 9.95 -15.55 -1.86
C ASN A 280 9.91 -14.02 -1.72
N CYS A 281 9.51 -13.34 -2.79
CA CYS A 281 9.27 -11.90 -2.76
C CYS A 281 7.84 -11.62 -2.31
N LEU A 282 7.66 -10.82 -1.27
CA LEU A 282 6.32 -10.41 -0.78
C LEU A 282 5.48 -9.68 -1.84
N VAL A 283 6.12 -9.10 -2.86
CA VAL A 283 5.47 -8.36 -3.95
C VAL A 283 5.97 -8.87 -5.30
N TYR A 284 5.97 -10.20 -5.47
CA TYR A 284 6.46 -10.87 -6.68
C TYR A 284 5.89 -10.27 -7.99
N GLU A 285 4.58 -10.05 -8.05
CA GLU A 285 3.87 -9.47 -9.20
C GLU A 285 4.28 -8.02 -9.50
N PHE A 286 4.88 -7.30 -8.54
CA PHE A 286 5.22 -5.88 -8.65
C PHE A 286 6.73 -5.64 -8.62
N ARG A 287 7.53 -6.67 -8.89
CA ARG A 287 8.98 -6.57 -8.96
C ARG A 287 9.43 -5.53 -9.99
N PRO A 288 10.46 -4.70 -9.69
CA PRO A 288 11.11 -3.81 -10.65
C PRO A 288 11.74 -4.57 -11.83
N LEU A 289 12.04 -3.86 -12.92
CA LEU A 289 12.60 -4.46 -14.13
C LEU A 289 13.90 -5.23 -13.86
N ARG A 290 14.81 -4.67 -13.06
CA ARG A 290 16.06 -5.35 -12.68
C ARG A 290 15.84 -6.73 -12.09
N CYS A 291 14.79 -6.90 -11.27
CA CYS A 291 14.49 -8.18 -10.64
C CYS A 291 13.93 -9.19 -11.66
N ARG A 292 13.19 -8.71 -12.67
CA ARG A 292 12.61 -9.54 -13.74
C ARG A 292 13.64 -9.94 -14.79
N THR A 293 14.66 -9.11 -15.00
CA THR A 293 15.74 -9.38 -15.94
C THR A 293 16.96 -10.03 -15.28
N TRP A 294 16.87 -10.39 -14.00
CA TRP A 294 17.96 -11.04 -13.29
C TRP A 294 18.36 -12.36 -13.94
N GLY A 295 19.65 -12.55 -14.20
CA GLY A 295 20.18 -13.77 -14.82
C GLY A 295 19.95 -13.87 -16.33
N LEU A 296 19.29 -12.89 -16.95
CA LEU A 296 19.16 -12.83 -18.40
C LEU A 296 20.47 -12.35 -19.03
N ALA A 297 20.93 -13.06 -20.07
CA ALA A 297 21.93 -12.53 -20.96
C ALA A 297 21.37 -11.31 -21.70
N PRO A 298 22.17 -10.27 -22.02
CA PRO A 298 21.71 -9.07 -22.74
C PRO A 298 21.27 -9.34 -24.20
N GLU A 299 21.20 -10.61 -24.62
CA GLU A 299 20.87 -11.03 -25.97
C GLU A 299 19.36 -10.84 -26.22
N GLY A 300 19.01 -9.79 -26.96
CA GLY A 300 17.62 -9.49 -27.36
C GLY A 300 16.93 -8.38 -26.58
N LEU A 301 17.56 -7.84 -25.53
CA LEU A 301 17.09 -6.68 -24.77
C LEU A 301 17.99 -5.48 -25.05
N ASP A 302 17.45 -4.46 -25.72
CA ASP A 302 18.12 -3.16 -25.86
C ASP A 302 18.06 -2.42 -24.52
N ALA A 303 19.08 -2.66 -23.68
CA ALA A 303 19.20 -2.03 -22.37
C ALA A 303 19.25 -0.50 -22.44
N SER A 304 19.75 0.06 -23.56
CA SER A 304 19.82 1.50 -23.75
C SER A 304 18.42 2.10 -23.97
N LEU A 305 17.60 1.45 -24.80
CA LEU A 305 16.21 1.84 -25.03
C LEU A 305 15.38 1.74 -23.74
N VAL A 306 15.53 0.65 -22.99
CA VAL A 306 14.81 0.48 -21.71
C VAL A 306 15.19 1.58 -20.71
N ALA A 307 16.47 1.89 -20.59
CA ALA A 307 16.95 2.97 -19.71
C ALA A 307 16.41 4.33 -20.15
N GLU A 308 16.36 4.62 -21.46
CA GLU A 308 15.78 5.86 -21.99
C GLU A 308 14.29 5.98 -21.67
N MET A 309 13.51 4.90 -21.89
CA MET A 309 12.09 4.86 -21.56
C MET A 309 11.83 5.07 -20.06
N LEU A 310 12.62 4.43 -19.18
CA LEU A 310 12.53 4.64 -17.73
C LEU A 310 12.85 6.08 -17.32
N SER A 311 13.88 6.68 -17.91
CA SER A 311 14.23 8.09 -17.67
C SER A 311 13.09 9.01 -18.10
N ASN A 312 12.50 8.77 -19.28
CA ASN A 312 11.39 9.58 -19.80
C ASN A 312 10.14 9.48 -18.91
N LEU A 313 9.77 8.26 -18.49
CA LEU A 313 8.68 8.05 -17.54
C LEU A 313 8.95 8.75 -16.20
N SER A 314 10.17 8.64 -15.68
CA SER A 314 10.59 9.30 -14.44
C SER A 314 10.49 10.82 -14.52
N LYS A 315 10.93 11.42 -15.65
CA LYS A 315 10.80 12.86 -15.92
C LYS A 315 9.34 13.30 -15.97
N ASN A 316 8.47 12.51 -16.61
CA ASN A 316 7.05 12.80 -16.69
C ASN A 316 6.37 12.73 -15.32
N VAL A 317 6.67 11.71 -14.51
CA VAL A 317 6.20 11.61 -13.13
C VAL A 317 6.70 12.78 -12.28
N PHE A 318 7.98 13.13 -12.41
CA PHE A 318 8.57 14.26 -11.69
C PHE A 318 7.84 15.57 -12.02
N PHE A 319 7.61 15.83 -13.30
CA PHE A 319 6.89 17.02 -13.77
C PHE A 319 5.44 17.03 -13.27
N ALA A 320 4.74 15.90 -13.33
CA ALA A 320 3.36 15.81 -12.85
C ALA A 320 3.23 16.12 -11.35
N LEU A 321 4.21 15.66 -10.54
CA LEU A 321 4.21 15.88 -9.09
C LEU A 321 4.68 17.27 -8.67
N SER A 322 5.62 17.88 -9.39
CA SER A 322 6.27 19.14 -8.97
C SER A 322 5.85 20.36 -9.79
N GLY A 323 5.34 20.18 -11.01
CA GLY A 323 5.12 21.24 -11.99
C GLY A 323 6.39 21.77 -12.68
N VAL A 324 7.56 21.16 -12.43
CA VAL A 324 8.85 21.56 -12.99
C VAL A 324 9.55 20.34 -13.59
N PHE A 325 10.31 20.52 -14.67
CA PHE A 325 11.12 19.43 -15.23
C PHE A 325 12.40 19.22 -14.39
N PRO A 326 12.82 17.97 -14.16
CA PRO A 326 14.09 17.73 -13.47
C PRO A 326 15.27 18.20 -14.35
N GLY A 327 16.43 18.40 -13.72
CA GLY A 327 17.68 18.71 -14.41
C GLY A 327 18.22 17.53 -15.22
N GLU A 328 19.45 17.65 -15.72
CA GLU A 328 20.09 16.58 -16.51
C GLU A 328 20.44 15.33 -15.71
N SER A 329 20.53 15.43 -14.38
CA SER A 329 20.87 14.33 -13.48
C SER A 329 19.68 13.39 -13.26
N GLU A 330 19.84 12.10 -13.52
CA GLU A 330 18.84 11.08 -13.19
C GLU A 330 18.75 10.88 -11.68
N LEU A 331 17.53 10.79 -11.15
CA LEU A 331 17.28 10.49 -9.74
C LEU A 331 17.19 8.99 -9.53
N LEU A 332 18.15 8.46 -8.77
CA LEU A 332 18.20 7.07 -8.38
C LEU A 332 17.94 6.92 -6.88
N PHE A 333 17.17 5.88 -6.53
CA PHE A 333 16.73 5.62 -5.17
C PHE A 333 17.14 4.22 -4.73
N PRO A 334 17.89 4.06 -3.63
CA PRO A 334 18.23 2.76 -3.08
C PRO A 334 16.96 1.99 -2.70
N CYS A 335 16.94 0.69 -3.00
CA CYS A 335 15.76 -0.15 -2.72
C CYS A 335 15.28 -0.03 -1.26
N HIS A 336 16.18 -0.09 -0.28
CA HIS A 336 15.81 0.04 1.13
C HIS A 336 15.23 1.42 1.51
N ASP A 337 15.60 2.49 0.82
CA ASP A 337 15.03 3.82 1.06
C ASP A 337 13.64 3.97 0.42
N VAL A 338 13.41 3.31 -0.72
CA VAL A 338 12.06 3.21 -1.32
C VAL A 338 11.11 2.45 -0.40
N LEU A 339 11.56 1.30 0.12
CA LEU A 339 10.77 0.43 0.98
C LEU A 339 10.49 1.05 2.36
N SER A 340 11.38 1.88 2.89
CA SER A 340 11.17 2.61 4.14
C SER A 340 10.46 3.95 3.97
N GLY A 341 10.21 4.40 2.73
CA GLY A 341 9.62 5.70 2.42
C GLY A 341 10.59 6.89 2.49
N ARG A 342 11.87 6.67 2.82
CA ARG A 342 12.89 7.73 2.90
C ARG A 342 13.22 8.37 1.56
N PHE A 343 12.96 7.68 0.46
CA PHE A 343 13.16 8.22 -0.89
C PHE A 343 12.40 9.54 -1.13
N VAL A 344 11.27 9.76 -0.45
CA VAL A 344 10.49 11.01 -0.50
C VAL A 344 11.32 12.21 -0.02
N GLN A 345 12.16 12.02 1.00
CA GLN A 345 13.06 13.06 1.48
C GLN A 345 14.10 13.44 0.43
N VAL A 346 14.67 12.45 -0.26
CA VAL A 346 15.63 12.65 -1.36
C VAL A 346 14.98 13.43 -2.51
N TYR A 347 13.75 13.06 -2.87
CA TYR A 347 12.95 13.76 -3.87
C TYR A 347 12.76 15.25 -3.52
N PHE A 348 12.34 15.57 -2.29
CA PHE A 348 12.13 16.97 -1.88
C PHE A 348 13.43 17.76 -1.77
N TYR A 349 14.54 17.15 -1.34
CA TYR A 349 15.84 17.82 -1.34
C TYR A 349 16.30 18.16 -2.75
N TYR A 350 16.14 17.24 -3.69
CA TYR A 350 16.43 17.53 -5.09
C TYR A 350 15.53 18.65 -5.62
N LEU A 351 14.21 18.59 -5.38
CA LEU A 351 13.27 19.62 -5.81
C LEU A 351 13.63 21.00 -5.24
N SER A 352 14.14 21.07 -4.00
CA SER A 352 14.58 22.33 -3.38
C SER A 352 15.89 22.88 -3.95
N SER A 353 16.64 22.05 -4.70
CA SER A 353 17.91 22.43 -5.32
C SER A 353 17.80 22.82 -6.80
N LEU A 354 16.63 22.57 -7.42
CA LEU A 354 16.25 23.08 -8.74
C LEU A 354 15.92 24.56 -8.66
#